data_AF-A0A379WU98-F1
#
_entry.id   AF-A0A379WU98-F1
#
_cell.length_a   1.000
_cell.length_b   1.000
_cell.length_c   1.000
_cell.angle_alpha   90.00
_cell.angle_beta   90.00
_cell.angle_gamma   90.00
#
_symmetry.space_group_name_H-M   'P 1'
#
loop_
_entity.id
_entity.type
_entity.pdbx_description
1 polymer ?
#
loop_
_entity_poly.entity_id
_entity_poly.type
_entity_poly.pdbx_seq_one_letter_code
_entity_poly.pdbx_strand_id
1 'polypeptide(L)' 'MPDGTTRFSYNGEPVYHYMGTSTFSEYTVCAEISLAKVNPQAPLDKVCLLGCGVTTVLAPSITPLK' A
#
# COMPACT_ATOMS: atom_id res chain seq x y z
N MET A 1 1.56 0.60 13.21
CA MET A 1 1.48 -0.85 12.92
C MET A 1 0.41 -1.48 13.84
N PRO A 2 -0.06 -2.72 13.61
CA PRO A 2 -1.07 -3.37 14.46
C PRO A 2 -0.66 -3.48 15.94
N ASP A 3 0.64 -3.37 16.21
CA ASP A 3 1.26 -3.33 17.54
C ASP A 3 1.25 -1.93 18.19
N GLY A 4 0.59 -0.93 17.58
CA GLY A 4 0.50 0.43 18.09
C GLY A 4 1.76 1.29 17.94
N THR A 5 2.85 0.73 17.40
CA THR A 5 4.12 1.45 17.25
C THR A 5 4.28 2.02 15.84
N THR A 6 5.22 2.97 15.69
CA THR A 6 5.66 3.46 14.38
C THR A 6 7.01 2.87 13.97
N ARG A 7 7.24 2.77 12.66
CA ARG A 7 8.54 2.40 12.07
C ARG A 7 9.25 3.60 11.44
N PHE A 8 8.61 4.76 11.44
CA PHE A 8 9.18 6.00 10.95
C PHE A 8 9.50 6.95 12.10
N SER A 9 10.70 7.51 12.07
CA SER A 9 11.14 8.56 12.98
C SER A 9 11.90 9.60 12.16
N TYR A 10 11.65 10.88 12.42
CA TYR A 10 12.37 11.98 11.81
C TYR A 10 12.81 12.95 12.89
N ASN A 11 14.12 13.20 12.99
CA ASN A 11 14.72 14.07 14.02
C ASN A 11 14.32 13.73 15.46
N GLY A 12 14.17 12.45 15.79
CA GLY A 12 13.78 11.99 17.12
C GLY A 12 12.28 12.00 17.39
N GLU A 13 11.47 12.57 16.50
CA GLU A 13 10.01 12.56 16.59
C GLU A 13 9.41 11.37 15.81
N PRO A 14 8.43 10.66 16.37
CA PRO A 14 7.74 9.57 15.69
C PRO A 14 6.86 10.12 14.55
N VAL A 15 7.01 9.54 13.35
CA VAL A 15 6.15 9.86 12.19
C VAL A 15 5.11 8.75 12.04
N TYR A 16 3.83 9.07 11.92
CA TYR A 16 2.77 8.07 11.84
C TYR A 16 2.66 7.43 10.45
N HIS A 17 2.29 6.15 10.41
CA HIS A 17 1.97 5.47 9.15
C HIS A 17 0.66 6.01 8.57
N TYR A 18 0.68 6.40 7.30
CA TYR A 18 -0.51 6.71 6.53
C TYR A 18 -1.04 5.47 5.81
N MET A 19 -2.32 5.14 6.04
CA MET A 19 -3.04 4.00 5.45
C MET A 19 -2.26 2.67 5.48
N GLY A 20 -1.41 2.45 6.50
CA GLY A 20 -0.64 1.22 6.68
C GLY A 20 0.43 0.93 5.62
N THR A 21 0.64 1.82 4.64
CA THR A 21 1.54 1.60 3.49
C THR A 21 2.60 2.69 3.36
N SER A 22 2.27 3.96 3.62
CA SER A 22 3.23 5.09 3.68
C SER A 22 4.24 5.11 2.52
N THR A 23 3.72 5.10 1.29
CA THR A 23 4.49 4.87 0.05
C THR A 23 5.34 6.06 -0.42
N PHE A 24 5.35 7.18 0.32
CA PHE A 24 6.17 8.36 0.02
C PHE A 24 7.54 8.34 0.72
N SER A 25 8.01 7.16 1.11
CA SER A 25 9.35 6.91 1.65
C SER A 25 10.05 5.90 0.75
N GLU A 26 11.36 6.03 0.59
CA GLU A 26 12.18 5.07 -0.20
C GLU A 26 12.06 3.64 0.33
N TYR A 27 11.86 3.51 1.65
CA TYR A 27 11.61 2.25 2.33
C TYR A 27 10.39 2.40 3.22
N THR A 28 9.53 1.38 3.25
CA THR A 28 8.37 1.33 4.12
C THR A 28 8.25 -0.03 4.76
N VAL A 29 7.63 -0.06 5.94
CA VAL A 29 7.27 -1.31 6.63
C VAL A 29 5.77 -1.45 6.55
N CYS A 30 5.31 -2.51 5.89
CA CYS A 30 3.90 -2.86 5.75
C CYS A 30 3.60 -4.17 6.48
N ALA A 31 2.36 -4.33 6.93
CA ALA A 31 1.89 -5.63 7.39
C ALA A 31 1.80 -6.62 6.21
N GLU A 32 2.10 -7.89 6.45
CA GLU A 32 2.05 -8.93 5.41
C GLU A 32 0.66 -9.02 4.76
N ILE A 33 -0.40 -8.86 5.55
CA ILE A 33 -1.80 -8.83 5.09
C ILE A 33 -2.11 -7.67 4.13
N SER A 34 -1.27 -6.63 4.10
CA SER A 34 -1.44 -5.43 3.28
C SER A 34 -0.57 -5.47 2.01
N LEU A 35 0.07 -6.61 1.72
CA LEU A 35 0.90 -6.81 0.54
C LEU A 35 0.41 -8.01 -0.27
N ALA A 36 0.49 -7.89 -1.60
CA ALA A 36 0.24 -8.99 -2.52
C ALA A 36 1.44 -9.13 -3.46
N LYS A 37 1.96 -10.35 -3.59
CA LYS A 37 3.06 -10.64 -4.51
C LYS A 37 2.55 -10.58 -5.95
N VAL A 38 3.16 -9.71 -6.76
CA VAL A 38 2.86 -9.55 -8.19
C VAL A 38 3.89 -10.25 -9.07
N ASN A 39 3.57 -10.42 -10.36
CA ASN A 39 4.48 -11.00 -11.34
C ASN A 39 5.75 -10.12 -11.48
N PRO A 40 6.96 -10.67 -11.32
CA PRO A 40 8.21 -9.91 -11.43
C PRO A 40 8.47 -9.33 -12.83
N GLN A 41 7.83 -9.86 -13.87
CA GLN A 41 7.94 -9.32 -15.24
C GLN A 41 7.00 -8.11 -15.49
N ALA A 42 6.12 -7.80 -14.54
CA ALA A 42 5.15 -6.72 -14.73
C ALA A 42 5.81 -5.34 -14.51
N PRO A 43 5.51 -4.35 -15.36
CA PRO A 43 6.08 -3.00 -15.26
C PRO A 43 5.58 -2.28 -14.00
N LEU A 44 6.48 -2.05 -13.03
CA LEU A 44 6.14 -1.46 -11.71
C LEU A 44 5.60 -0.03 -11.80
N ASP A 45 6.03 0.73 -12.80
CA ASP A 45 5.56 2.10 -13.13
C ASP A 45 4.08 2.15 -13.52
N LYS A 46 3.52 1.03 -13.99
CA LYS A 46 2.10 0.92 -14.37
C LYS A 46 1.27 0.17 -13.33
N VAL A 47 1.85 -0.90 -12.78
CA VAL A 47 1.18 -1.77 -11.80
C VAL A 47 0.92 -1.05 -10.47
N CYS A 48 1.70 -0.01 -10.13
CA CYS A 48 1.48 0.81 -8.94
C CYS A 48 0.05 1.40 -8.85
N LEU A 49 -0.60 1.67 -10.00
CA LEU A 49 -1.96 2.19 -10.06
C LEU A 49 -3.02 1.19 -9.57
N LEU A 50 -2.70 -0.12 -9.60
CA LEU A 50 -3.55 -1.18 -9.06
C LEU A 50 -3.61 -1.14 -7.53
N GLY A 51 -2.68 -0.47 -6.85
CA GLY A 51 -2.64 -0.40 -5.38
C GLY A 51 -3.79 0.40 -4.76
N CYS A 52 -4.51 1.23 -5.53
CA CYS A 52 -5.63 2.03 -5.01
C CYS A 52 -6.67 2.31 -6.11
N GLY A 53 -6.42 3.31 -6.96
CA GLY A 53 -7.46 3.89 -7.82
C GLY A 53 -8.02 2.94 -8.86
N VAL A 54 -7.18 2.16 -9.53
CA VAL A 54 -7.63 1.31 -10.65
C VAL A 54 -8.42 0.11 -10.16
N THR A 55 -7.99 -0.54 -9.08
CA THR A 55 -8.74 -1.66 -8.48
C THR A 55 -10.05 -1.20 -7.88
N THR A 56 -10.09 -0.02 -7.26
CA THR A 56 -11.33 0.56 -6.71
C THR A 56 -12.37 0.84 -7.78
N VAL A 57 -11.97 1.23 -9.00
CA VAL A 57 -12.90 1.52 -10.11
C VAL A 57 -13.26 0.26 -10.90
N LEU A 58 -12.29 -0.63 -11.12
CA LEU A 58 -12.52 -1.86 -11.88
C LEU A 58 -13.33 -2.88 -11.09
N ALA A 59 -13.07 -3.06 -9.80
CA ALA A 59 -13.74 -4.10 -9.00
C ALA A 59 -15.27 -3.94 -8.95
N PRO A 60 -15.85 -2.75 -8.74
CA PRO A 60 -17.29 -2.54 -8.82
C PRO A 60 -17.85 -2.68 -10.24
N SER A 61 -17.05 -2.41 -11.27
CA SER A 61 -17.49 -2.45 -12.67
C SER A 61 -17.56 -3.88 -13.23
N ILE A 62 -16.71 -4.78 -12.74
CA ILE A 62 -16.67 -6.19 -13.17
C ILE A 62 -17.48 -7.12 -12.26
N THR A 63 -17.77 -6.69 -11.03
CA THR A 63 -18.60 -7.46 -10.11
C THR A 63 -20.04 -6.97 -10.29
N PRO A 64 -20.99 -7.79 -10.78
CA PRO A 64 -22.38 -7.39 -10.76
C PRO A 64 -22.75 -7.13 -9.30
N LEU A 65 -23.05 -5.87 -8.98
CA LEU A 65 -23.71 -5.51 -7.72
C LEU A 65 -24.95 -6.40 -7.63
N LYS A 66 -24.92 -7.32 -6.67
CA LYS A 66 -26.05 -8.18 -6.36
C LYS A 66 -27.17 -7.34 -5.74
#